data_AF-A0A7S1B7N0-F1
#
_entry.id   AF-A0A7S1B7N0-F1
#
_cell.length_a   1.000
_cell.length_b   1.000
_cell.length_c   1.000
_cell.angle_alpha   90.00
_cell.angle_beta   90.00
_cell.angle_gamma   90.00
#
_symmetry.space_group_name_H-M   'P 1'
#
loop_
_entity.id
_entity.type
_entity.pdbx_description
1 polymer ?
#
loop_
_entity_poly.entity_id
_entity_poly.type
_entity_poly.pdbx_seq_one_letter_code
_entity_poly.pdbx_strand_id
1 'polypeptide(L)'
;MCDIARSPLQECVDNAPGNISPKLRQKGDHSISGLDFPCQTIDHSQEEIWSFMERSLRPLPWNRPVEKTSIISPDADLSKVTKKIAFVLYQLSLSSRFDLSKGKIKCVSIENIHFVIRFFRGKDCSVVVEVRRMSGCSLIFYNKYYSAINAAVSGVVRLPSKAKNFPCNVSNTSKDDSDQQASLYRIEEMIYDNYWDTKVLAMQLLTFLTGERSGYQNTKFYGEQLLRGEKTGIFNFISSLIFESRLLGEQCDGYESFELLQGMAFEILFNVLEFSAKQNQLFEYIQNNKGWYDNLLVAILKEIDMPHINLHNAYRAARCMNIIFSTSEELRIKGKELDACSYLLLANCYSSSTHLLLEKETDQAISILEA
;
A
#
# COMPACT_ATOMS: atom_id res chain seq x y z
N MET A 1 9.39 -51.57 40.91
CA MET A 1 8.01 -52.00 40.60
C MET A 1 7.39 -50.92 39.74
N CYS A 2 7.21 -51.25 38.45
CA CYS A 2 6.28 -50.73 37.43
C CYS A 2 6.12 -49.20 37.25
N ASP A 3 6.12 -48.63 36.05
CA ASP A 3 6.46 -49.14 34.72
C ASP A 3 7.01 -47.99 33.87
N ILE A 4 7.89 -48.39 32.97
CA ILE A 4 8.54 -47.64 31.90
C ILE A 4 7.54 -47.52 30.74
N ALA A 5 7.36 -46.32 30.19
CA ALA A 5 7.01 -46.15 28.78
C ALA A 5 7.61 -44.85 28.23
N ARG A 6 8.69 -45.02 27.45
CA ARG A 6 9.27 -44.05 26.53
C ARG A 6 9.13 -44.60 25.10
N SER A 7 9.20 -43.65 24.16
CA SER A 7 9.46 -43.78 22.72
C SER A 7 8.24 -43.99 21.79
N PRO A 8 8.35 -43.70 20.47
CA PRO A 8 9.52 -43.18 19.74
C PRO A 8 9.21 -42.05 18.74
N LEU A 9 10.20 -41.21 18.42
CA LEU A 9 10.41 -40.70 17.05
C LEU A 9 11.87 -40.26 16.91
N GLN A 10 12.70 -41.20 16.45
CA GLN A 10 13.99 -40.94 15.87
C GLN A 10 14.23 -42.01 14.80
N GLU A 11 14.36 -41.57 13.55
CA GLU A 11 15.28 -42.09 12.53
C GLU A 11 14.88 -41.54 11.16
N CYS A 12 15.73 -40.69 10.59
CA CYS A 12 16.16 -40.72 9.20
C CYS A 12 17.28 -39.68 9.05
N VAL A 13 18.51 -40.15 9.19
CA VAL A 13 19.74 -39.47 8.78
C VAL A 13 20.52 -40.44 7.89
N ASP A 14 21.12 -39.86 6.85
CA ASP A 14 22.13 -40.35 5.92
C ASP A 14 21.70 -41.09 4.63
N ASN A 15 21.88 -40.41 3.48
CA ASN A 15 23.00 -40.75 2.60
C ASN A 15 23.31 -39.72 1.48
N ALA A 16 24.61 -39.43 1.38
CA ALA A 16 25.47 -39.13 0.22
C ALA A 16 25.64 -37.67 -0.31
N PRO A 17 26.91 -37.22 -0.50
CA PRO A 17 27.27 -35.91 -1.05
C PRO A 17 27.45 -35.95 -2.58
N GLY A 18 26.72 -35.09 -3.29
CA GLY A 18 26.91 -34.85 -4.72
C GLY A 18 27.71 -33.58 -4.96
N ASN A 19 28.96 -33.75 -5.44
CA ASN A 19 29.78 -32.70 -6.03
C ASN A 19 29.02 -31.98 -7.17
N ILE A 20 28.76 -30.67 -7.01
CA ILE A 20 28.35 -29.80 -8.11
C ILE A 20 29.34 -28.64 -8.18
N SER A 21 30.19 -28.68 -9.22
CA SER A 21 31.09 -27.59 -9.61
C SER A 21 30.30 -26.33 -9.96
N PRO A 22 30.80 -25.12 -9.65
CA PRO A 22 30.19 -23.89 -10.10
C PRO A 22 30.55 -23.65 -11.57
N LYS A 23 29.63 -23.94 -12.49
CA LYS A 23 29.69 -23.38 -13.84
C LYS A 23 29.34 -21.90 -13.77
N LEU A 24 30.36 -21.05 -13.92
CA LEU A 24 30.25 -19.65 -14.30
C LEU A 24 29.24 -19.52 -15.46
N ARG A 25 28.07 -18.95 -15.17
CA ARG A 25 27.16 -18.47 -16.20
C ARG A 25 27.73 -17.17 -16.76
N GLN A 26 28.03 -17.24 -18.05
CA GLN A 26 28.33 -16.09 -18.90
C GLN A 26 27.21 -15.05 -18.77
N LYS A 27 27.61 -13.77 -18.70
CA LYS A 27 26.74 -12.61 -18.90
C LYS A 27 26.04 -12.75 -20.24
N GLY A 28 24.75 -13.06 -20.22
CA GLY A 28 23.87 -12.86 -21.36
C GLY A 28 23.43 -11.41 -21.35
N ASP A 29 23.79 -10.67 -22.40
CA ASP A 29 23.19 -9.39 -22.73
C ASP A 29 21.70 -9.61 -23.00
N HIS A 30 20.88 -9.50 -21.97
CA HIS A 30 19.44 -9.34 -22.10
C HIS A 30 19.15 -7.84 -22.22
N SER A 31 19.41 -7.31 -23.42
CA SER A 31 18.67 -6.16 -23.90
C SER A 31 17.20 -6.59 -24.00
N ILE A 32 16.41 -6.22 -22.98
CA ILE A 32 14.94 -6.32 -23.00
C ILE A 32 14.46 -5.20 -23.93
N SER A 33 14.72 -5.34 -25.22
CA SER A 33 14.15 -4.51 -26.27
C SER A 33 12.98 -5.30 -26.85
N GLY A 34 11.77 -5.11 -26.29
CA GLY A 34 10.60 -5.83 -26.79
C GLY A 34 9.39 -5.87 -25.87
N LEU A 35 9.35 -5.09 -24.79
CA LEU A 35 8.09 -4.81 -24.09
C LEU A 35 7.61 -3.43 -24.54
N ASP A 36 7.08 -3.37 -25.77
CA ASP A 36 6.10 -2.36 -26.15
C ASP A 36 4.84 -2.62 -25.30
N PHE A 37 4.89 -2.24 -24.02
CA PHE A 37 3.66 -1.93 -23.32
C PHE A 37 3.21 -0.63 -23.95
N PRO A 38 2.10 -0.61 -24.71
CA PRO A 38 1.51 0.67 -24.99
C PRO A 38 1.11 1.18 -23.62
N CYS A 39 1.84 2.18 -23.14
CA CYS A 39 1.29 3.17 -22.24
C CYS A 39 0.13 3.79 -23.05
N GLN A 40 -1.00 3.07 -23.13
CA GLN A 40 -2.27 3.67 -23.45
C GLN A 40 -2.56 4.51 -22.22
N THR A 41 -1.87 5.65 -22.16
CA THR A 41 -2.29 6.82 -21.42
C THR A 41 -3.79 6.89 -21.60
N ILE A 42 -4.50 6.69 -20.50
CA ILE A 42 -5.97 6.64 -20.41
C ILE A 42 -6.51 8.06 -20.60
N ASP A 43 -5.96 8.82 -21.55
CA ASP A 43 -6.20 10.25 -21.71
C ASP A 43 -7.26 10.48 -22.80
N HIS A 44 -7.26 9.65 -23.86
CA HIS A 44 -8.33 9.65 -24.86
C HIS A 44 -9.46 8.65 -24.59
N SER A 45 -9.28 7.71 -23.65
CA SER A 45 -10.26 6.65 -23.43
C SER A 45 -11.29 6.96 -22.34
N GLN A 46 -11.05 7.89 -21.40
CA GLN A 46 -12.04 8.11 -20.33
C GLN A 46 -13.38 8.64 -20.85
N GLU A 47 -13.41 9.57 -21.80
CA GLU A 47 -14.67 10.09 -22.35
C GLU A 47 -15.45 9.01 -23.11
N GLU A 48 -14.76 8.21 -23.92
CA GLU A 48 -15.37 7.08 -24.63
C GLU A 48 -15.88 6.01 -23.66
N ILE A 49 -15.10 5.72 -22.62
CA ILE A 49 -15.42 4.80 -21.52
C ILE A 49 -16.74 5.20 -20.84
N TRP A 50 -16.94 6.50 -20.57
CA TRP A 50 -18.15 6.99 -19.92
C TRP A 50 -19.35 7.02 -20.87
N SER A 51 -19.12 7.32 -22.15
CA SER A 51 -20.18 7.32 -23.17
C SER A 51 -20.79 5.92 -23.36
N PHE A 52 -19.97 4.86 -23.29
CA PHE A 52 -20.45 3.48 -23.34
C PHE A 52 -21.35 3.13 -22.15
N MET A 53 -21.02 3.67 -20.96
CA MET A 53 -21.76 3.36 -19.74
C MET A 53 -23.21 3.86 -19.80
N GLU A 54 -23.46 5.04 -20.39
CA GLU A 54 -24.78 5.67 -20.41
C GLU A 54 -25.87 4.79 -21.04
N ARG A 55 -25.53 4.09 -22.12
CA ARG A 55 -26.47 3.17 -22.82
C ARG A 55 -26.65 1.83 -22.09
N SER A 56 -25.72 1.48 -21.21
CA SER A 56 -25.65 0.17 -20.55
C SER A 56 -26.16 0.19 -19.09
N LEU A 57 -26.49 1.37 -18.55
CA LEU A 57 -26.98 1.48 -17.19
C LEU A 57 -28.29 0.73 -17.00
N ARG A 58 -28.27 -0.20 -16.05
CA ARG A 58 -29.45 -0.96 -15.66
C ARG A 58 -30.40 -0.07 -14.88
N PRO A 59 -31.72 -0.20 -15.07
CA PRO A 59 -32.69 0.44 -14.19
C PRO A 59 -32.53 -0.10 -12.77
N LEU A 60 -32.85 0.74 -11.79
CA LEU A 60 -32.90 0.31 -10.40
C LEU A 60 -33.92 -0.84 -10.24
N PRO A 61 -33.55 -1.99 -9.64
CA PRO A 61 -34.47 -3.12 -9.51
C PRO A 61 -35.72 -2.75 -8.70
N TRP A 62 -36.91 -2.96 -9.26
CA TRP A 62 -38.20 -2.54 -8.70
C TRP A 62 -38.51 -3.11 -7.31
N ASN A 63 -37.96 -4.28 -6.99
CA ASN A 63 -38.17 -5.01 -5.74
C ASN A 63 -37.00 -4.89 -4.75
N ARG A 64 -36.01 -4.04 -5.03
CA ARG A 64 -34.86 -3.84 -4.14
C ARG A 64 -35.02 -2.52 -3.39
N PRO A 65 -35.09 -2.53 -2.05
CA PRO A 65 -35.10 -1.28 -1.29
C PRO A 65 -33.82 -0.50 -1.56
N VAL A 66 -33.97 0.79 -1.75
CA VAL A 66 -32.84 1.71 -1.99
C VAL A 66 -32.04 1.82 -0.70
N GLU A 67 -30.73 1.54 -0.78
CA GLU A 67 -29.84 1.68 0.38
C GLU A 67 -29.82 3.14 0.85
N LYS A 68 -29.68 3.37 2.16
CA LYS A 68 -29.59 4.74 2.74
C LYS A 68 -28.40 5.55 2.20
N THR A 69 -27.43 4.86 1.60
CA THR A 69 -26.24 5.46 0.97
C THR A 69 -26.43 5.70 -0.53
N SER A 70 -27.65 5.62 -1.02
CA SER A 70 -27.97 5.95 -2.41
C SER A 70 -28.22 7.46 -2.53
N ILE A 71 -27.66 8.04 -3.57
CA ILE A 71 -27.72 9.47 -3.85
C ILE A 71 -28.31 9.63 -5.25
N ILE A 72 -29.34 10.45 -5.38
CA ILE A 72 -29.91 10.78 -6.68
C ILE A 72 -29.24 12.06 -7.14
N SER A 73 -28.52 12.00 -8.27
CA SER A 73 -27.93 13.20 -8.83
C SER A 73 -29.02 14.08 -9.46
N PRO A 74 -29.00 15.41 -9.23
CA PRO A 74 -29.85 16.33 -9.98
C PRO A 74 -29.44 16.41 -11.46
N ASP A 75 -28.19 16.05 -11.78
CA ASP A 75 -27.70 15.95 -13.15
C ASP A 75 -28.18 14.63 -13.78
N ALA A 76 -28.88 14.72 -14.91
CA ALA A 76 -29.26 13.54 -15.69
C ALA A 76 -28.10 12.94 -16.50
N ASP A 77 -27.03 13.72 -16.71
CA ASP A 77 -25.87 13.33 -17.52
C ASP A 77 -24.88 12.50 -16.70
N LEU A 78 -24.81 11.21 -17.02
CA LEU A 78 -23.92 10.26 -16.37
C LEU A 78 -22.45 10.66 -16.48
N SER A 79 -22.02 11.19 -17.63
CA SER A 79 -20.62 11.56 -17.88
C SER A 79 -20.16 12.65 -16.92
N LYS A 80 -21.03 13.64 -16.63
CA LYS A 80 -20.73 14.67 -15.63
C LYS A 80 -20.63 14.09 -14.22
N VAL A 81 -21.54 13.19 -13.85
CA VAL A 81 -21.54 12.57 -12.52
C VAL A 81 -20.29 11.71 -12.32
N THR A 82 -19.92 10.91 -13.32
CA THR A 82 -18.75 10.04 -13.23
C THR A 82 -17.44 10.82 -13.23
N LYS A 83 -17.31 11.89 -14.03
CA LYS A 83 -16.16 12.82 -13.98
C LYS A 83 -15.99 13.44 -12.59
N LYS A 84 -17.09 13.93 -11.98
CA LYS A 84 -17.06 14.48 -10.61
C LYS A 84 -16.61 13.44 -9.58
N ILE A 85 -17.12 12.21 -9.68
CA ILE A 85 -16.72 11.11 -8.79
C ILE A 85 -15.25 10.75 -9.02
N ALA A 86 -14.81 10.56 -10.26
CA ALA A 86 -13.43 10.22 -10.60
C ALA A 86 -12.45 11.26 -10.03
N PHE A 87 -12.76 12.55 -10.18
CA PHE A 87 -11.99 13.61 -9.57
C PHE A 87 -11.89 13.48 -8.04
N VAL A 88 -12.99 13.18 -7.35
CA VAL A 88 -12.95 12.94 -5.89
C VAL A 88 -12.15 11.69 -5.53
N LEU A 89 -12.23 10.61 -6.31
CA LEU A 89 -11.44 9.40 -6.08
C LEU A 89 -9.93 9.69 -6.18
N TYR A 90 -9.53 10.45 -7.21
CA TYR A 90 -8.16 10.92 -7.41
C TYR A 90 -7.68 11.80 -6.24
N GLN A 91 -8.47 12.82 -5.88
CA GLN A 91 -8.15 13.73 -4.77
C GLN A 91 -8.01 13.00 -3.42
N LEU A 92 -8.79 11.95 -3.20
CA LEU A 92 -8.72 11.11 -2.01
C LEU A 92 -7.67 10.00 -2.10
N SER A 93 -6.95 9.89 -3.23
CA SER A 93 -5.93 8.87 -3.47
C SER A 93 -6.45 7.46 -3.21
N LEU A 94 -7.59 7.15 -3.84
CA LEU A 94 -8.24 5.86 -3.77
C LEU A 94 -7.77 4.97 -4.91
N SER A 95 -7.44 3.72 -4.59
CA SER A 95 -7.26 2.70 -5.62
C SER A 95 -8.64 2.33 -6.17
N SER A 96 -8.88 2.58 -7.46
CA SER A 96 -10.18 2.40 -8.08
C SER A 96 -10.11 1.50 -9.31
N ARG A 97 -11.03 0.54 -9.41
CA ARG A 97 -11.18 -0.37 -10.54
C ARG A 97 -12.59 -0.25 -11.13
N PHE A 98 -12.67 0.15 -12.38
CA PHE A 98 -13.92 0.42 -13.09
C PHE A 98 -14.39 -0.83 -13.84
N ASP A 99 -15.59 -1.32 -13.51
CA ASP A 99 -16.32 -2.35 -14.25
C ASP A 99 -17.48 -1.68 -14.99
N LEU A 100 -17.17 -1.19 -16.19
CA LEU A 100 -18.07 -0.38 -17.00
C LEU A 100 -19.32 -1.16 -17.41
N SER A 101 -19.15 -2.45 -17.71
CA SER A 101 -20.23 -3.36 -18.10
C SER A 101 -21.32 -3.51 -17.03
N LYS A 102 -20.96 -3.25 -15.76
CA LYS A 102 -21.87 -3.34 -14.61
C LYS A 102 -22.18 -1.99 -13.99
N GLY A 103 -21.69 -0.88 -14.55
CA GLY A 103 -21.79 0.44 -13.93
C GLY A 103 -21.28 0.41 -12.48
N LYS A 104 -20.11 -0.19 -12.25
CA LYS A 104 -19.58 -0.46 -10.90
C LYS A 104 -18.14 0.02 -10.78
N ILE A 105 -17.81 0.67 -9.66
CA ILE A 105 -16.43 1.01 -9.31
C ILE A 105 -16.11 0.32 -7.99
N LYS A 106 -15.05 -0.48 -7.95
CA LYS A 106 -14.49 -0.98 -6.69
C LYS A 106 -13.43 0.01 -6.22
N CYS A 107 -13.52 0.43 -4.96
CA CYS A 107 -12.60 1.38 -4.37
C CYS A 107 -11.96 0.78 -3.12
N VAL A 108 -10.67 1.03 -2.94
CA VAL A 108 -9.90 0.72 -1.73
C VAL A 108 -9.23 2.01 -1.27
N SER A 109 -9.29 2.29 0.03
CA SER A 109 -8.57 3.41 0.63
C SER A 109 -7.23 3.02 1.22
N ILE A 110 -6.36 4.00 1.49
CA ILE A 110 -5.06 3.77 2.12
C ILE A 110 -5.18 3.13 3.51
N GLU A 111 -6.29 3.38 4.23
CA GLU A 111 -6.65 2.73 5.50
C GLU A 111 -7.36 1.37 5.29
N ASN A 112 -7.25 0.78 4.10
CA ASN A 112 -7.81 -0.50 3.70
C ASN A 112 -9.34 -0.59 3.86
N ILE A 113 -10.07 0.50 3.57
CA ILE A 113 -11.53 0.49 3.53
C ILE A 113 -11.98 0.14 2.12
N HIS A 114 -12.63 -1.01 1.98
CA HIS A 114 -13.18 -1.46 0.70
C HIS A 114 -14.62 -1.01 0.57
N PHE A 115 -14.96 -0.41 -0.56
CA PHE A 115 -16.33 -0.04 -0.88
C PHE A 115 -16.58 -0.09 -2.38
N VAL A 116 -17.85 -0.07 -2.74
CA VAL A 116 -18.31 -0.14 -4.12
C VAL A 116 -19.21 1.04 -4.40
N ILE A 117 -19.00 1.68 -5.54
CA ILE A 117 -19.93 2.65 -6.13
C ILE A 117 -20.66 1.95 -7.26
N ARG A 118 -21.99 1.99 -7.27
CA ARG A 118 -22.82 1.49 -8.37
C ARG A 118 -23.66 2.59 -8.96
N PHE A 119 -23.83 2.56 -10.26
CA PHE A 119 -24.68 3.46 -11.01
C PHE A 119 -25.94 2.72 -11.47
N PHE A 120 -27.08 3.36 -11.32
CA PHE A 120 -28.36 2.88 -11.84
C PHE A 120 -29.09 4.01 -12.56
N ARG A 121 -29.92 3.64 -13.52
CA ARG A 121 -30.88 4.56 -14.14
C ARG A 121 -32.13 4.69 -13.25
N GLY A 122 -32.43 5.91 -12.85
CA GLY A 122 -33.65 6.28 -12.13
C GLY A 122 -34.87 6.38 -13.05
N LYS A 123 -36.06 6.58 -12.46
CA LYS A 123 -37.33 6.63 -13.20
C LYS A 123 -37.41 7.81 -14.17
N ASP A 124 -36.84 8.96 -13.80
CA ASP A 124 -36.92 10.21 -14.55
C ASP A 124 -35.63 10.49 -15.35
N CYS A 125 -34.98 9.43 -15.86
CA CYS A 125 -33.64 9.50 -16.46
C CYS A 125 -32.56 10.08 -15.52
N SER A 126 -32.83 10.17 -14.22
CA SER A 126 -31.85 10.55 -13.22
C SER A 126 -30.80 9.46 -13.03
N VAL A 127 -29.61 9.85 -12.58
CA VAL A 127 -28.55 8.91 -12.21
C VAL A 127 -28.64 8.65 -10.71
N VAL A 128 -28.82 7.38 -10.34
CA VAL A 128 -28.79 6.93 -8.94
C VAL A 128 -27.41 6.33 -8.66
N VAL A 129 -26.71 6.90 -7.69
CA VAL A 129 -25.38 6.46 -7.25
C VAL A 129 -25.51 5.78 -5.90
N GLU A 130 -25.31 4.46 -5.84
CA GLU A 130 -25.30 3.67 -4.59
C GLU A 130 -23.84 3.48 -4.12
N VAL A 131 -23.48 4.01 -2.95
CA VAL A 131 -22.14 3.82 -2.37
C VAL A 131 -22.21 2.86 -1.20
N ARG A 132 -21.59 1.68 -1.30
CA ARG A 132 -21.71 0.63 -0.28
C ARG A 132 -20.36 0.21 0.26
N ARG A 133 -20.18 0.33 1.58
CA ARG A 133 -19.03 -0.25 2.30
C ARG A 133 -19.08 -1.78 2.22
N MET A 134 -17.96 -2.38 1.90
CA MET A 134 -17.76 -3.84 1.87
C MET A 134 -17.00 -4.30 3.12
N SER A 135 -15.96 -3.58 3.52
CA SER A 135 -15.15 -3.87 4.72
C SER A 135 -14.52 -2.59 5.31
N GLY A 136 -13.78 -2.71 6.42
CA GLY A 136 -13.05 -1.62 7.06
C GLY A 136 -13.90 -0.74 8.01
N CYS A 137 -13.29 0.32 8.55
CA CYS A 137 -13.92 1.18 9.57
C CYS A 137 -15.14 1.95 9.03
N SER A 138 -16.33 1.73 9.61
CA SER A 138 -17.57 2.40 9.20
C SER A 138 -17.52 3.91 9.44
N LEU A 139 -16.94 4.35 10.56
CA LEU A 139 -16.87 5.76 10.92
C LEU A 139 -16.04 6.56 9.89
N ILE A 140 -14.86 6.04 9.52
CA ILE A 140 -14.02 6.67 8.49
C ILE A 140 -14.73 6.64 7.15
N PHE A 141 -15.36 5.52 6.78
CA PHE A 141 -16.14 5.42 5.55
C PHE A 141 -17.22 6.50 5.44
N TYR A 142 -18.07 6.65 6.46
CA TYR A 142 -19.16 7.63 6.42
C TYR A 142 -18.65 9.08 6.48
N ASN A 143 -17.67 9.36 7.34
CA ASN A 143 -17.19 10.72 7.57
C ASN A 143 -16.30 11.25 6.44
N LYS A 144 -15.52 10.39 5.77
CA LYS A 144 -14.51 10.79 4.77
C LYS A 144 -14.94 10.44 3.36
N TYR A 145 -15.27 9.18 3.09
CA TYR A 145 -15.45 8.69 1.72
C TYR A 145 -16.87 8.91 1.20
N TYR A 146 -17.87 8.46 1.96
CA TYR A 146 -19.27 8.64 1.60
C TYR A 146 -19.64 10.12 1.51
N SER A 147 -19.25 10.93 2.50
CA SER A 147 -19.54 12.37 2.54
C SER A 147 -18.97 13.11 1.31
N ALA A 148 -17.73 12.80 0.92
CA ALA A 148 -17.08 13.39 -0.25
C ALA A 148 -17.75 12.99 -1.56
N ILE A 149 -18.10 11.70 -1.72
CA ILE A 149 -18.82 11.22 -2.91
C ILE A 149 -20.22 11.83 -2.97
N ASN A 150 -20.94 11.90 -1.85
CA ASN A 150 -22.24 12.52 -1.76
C ASN A 150 -22.20 14.01 -2.15
N ALA A 151 -21.20 14.74 -1.65
CA ALA A 151 -20.93 16.12 -2.02
C ALA A 151 -20.72 16.28 -3.55
N ALA A 152 -19.91 15.40 -4.15
CA ALA A 152 -19.66 15.41 -5.59
C ALA A 152 -20.93 15.15 -6.42
N VAL A 153 -21.70 14.13 -6.05
CA VAL A 153 -22.92 13.73 -6.77
C VAL A 153 -24.02 14.79 -6.64
N SER A 154 -24.12 15.44 -5.47
CA SER A 154 -25.11 16.49 -5.21
C SER A 154 -24.74 17.86 -5.79
N GLY A 155 -23.55 18.01 -6.39
CA GLY A 155 -23.05 19.29 -6.90
C GLY A 155 -22.61 20.28 -5.82
N VAL A 156 -22.63 19.88 -4.55
CA VAL A 156 -22.13 20.68 -3.41
C VAL A 156 -20.74 20.20 -3.10
N VAL A 157 -19.73 20.62 -3.87
CA VAL A 157 -18.34 20.21 -3.64
C VAL A 157 -17.86 20.79 -2.32
N ARG A 158 -17.96 19.99 -1.26
CA ARG A 158 -17.30 20.22 0.02
C ARG A 158 -16.31 19.09 0.21
N LEU A 159 -15.03 19.41 0.02
CA LEU A 159 -13.98 18.50 0.48
C LEU A 159 -14.15 18.31 1.99
N PRO A 160 -14.00 17.09 2.51
CA PRO A 160 -14.12 16.85 3.94
C PRO A 160 -13.13 17.79 4.64
N SER A 161 -13.66 18.69 5.49
CA SER A 161 -12.84 19.48 6.39
C SER A 161 -11.97 18.49 7.16
N LYS A 162 -10.65 18.73 7.24
CA LYS A 162 -9.70 17.87 7.98
C LYS A 162 -10.38 17.45 9.28
N ALA A 163 -10.73 16.16 9.38
CA ALA A 163 -11.45 15.66 10.54
C ALA A 163 -10.65 16.10 11.77
N LYS A 164 -11.30 16.74 12.74
CA LYS A 164 -10.63 17.05 14.00
C LYS A 164 -10.16 15.71 14.55
N ASN A 165 -8.85 15.49 14.51
CA ASN A 165 -8.26 14.30 15.09
C ASN A 165 -8.75 14.29 16.54
N PHE A 166 -9.53 13.28 16.92
CA PHE A 166 -9.87 13.10 18.31
C PHE A 166 -8.54 12.94 19.03
N PRO A 167 -8.18 13.83 19.97
CA PRO A 167 -6.95 13.67 20.72
C PRO A 167 -7.12 12.37 21.49
N CYS A 168 -6.44 11.33 21.05
CA CYS A 168 -6.22 10.17 21.89
C CYS A 168 -5.20 10.68 22.91
N ASN A 169 -5.70 11.22 24.03
CA ASN A 169 -4.88 11.56 25.18
C ASN A 169 -4.39 10.25 25.81
N VAL A 170 -3.50 9.55 25.10
CA VAL A 170 -2.63 8.56 25.71
C VAL A 170 -1.65 9.41 26.51
N SER A 171 -1.88 9.50 27.82
CA SER A 171 -0.99 10.19 28.73
C SER A 171 0.43 9.71 28.46
N ASN A 172 1.33 10.63 28.08
CA ASN A 172 2.77 10.41 27.90
C ASN A 172 3.44 10.14 29.26
N THR A 173 2.99 9.11 29.97
CA THR A 173 3.80 8.52 31.03
C THR A 173 5.01 7.93 30.32
N SER A 174 6.21 8.41 30.65
CA SER A 174 7.47 7.84 30.17
C SER A 174 7.43 6.35 30.46
N LYS A 175 7.16 5.54 29.43
CA LYS A 175 7.24 4.10 29.56
C LYS A 175 8.70 3.77 29.82
N ASP A 176 8.93 2.89 30.78
CA ASP A 176 10.24 2.30 31.00
C ASP A 176 10.64 1.53 29.71
N ASP A 177 11.91 1.58 29.33
CA ASP A 177 12.46 0.85 28.19
C ASP A 177 12.14 -0.65 28.31
N SER A 178 12.04 -1.16 29.54
CA SER A 178 11.59 -2.52 29.85
C SER A 178 10.20 -2.84 29.28
N ASP A 179 9.23 -1.94 29.42
CA ASP A 179 7.86 -2.14 28.92
C ASP A 179 7.81 -2.10 27.38
N GLN A 180 8.61 -1.22 26.77
CA GLN A 180 8.71 -1.13 25.32
C GLN A 180 9.34 -2.39 24.73
N GLN A 181 10.38 -2.91 25.39
CA GLN A 181 11.04 -4.16 25.01
C GLN A 181 10.09 -5.37 25.15
N ALA A 182 9.36 -5.47 26.26
CA ALA A 182 8.34 -6.52 26.44
C ALA A 182 7.25 -6.46 25.35
N SER A 183 6.84 -5.24 24.96
CA SER A 183 5.89 -5.04 23.87
C SER A 183 6.45 -5.49 22.52
N LEU A 184 7.74 -5.27 22.26
CA LEU A 184 8.40 -5.70 21.03
C LEU A 184 8.45 -7.23 20.91
N TYR A 185 8.80 -7.94 21.99
CA TYR A 185 8.76 -9.40 22.01
C TYR A 185 7.36 -9.96 21.75
N ARG A 186 6.33 -9.33 22.31
CA ARG A 186 4.94 -9.73 22.04
C ARG A 186 4.54 -9.53 20.58
N ILE A 187 4.98 -8.43 19.96
CA ILE A 187 4.76 -8.18 18.52
C ILE A 187 5.46 -9.25 17.68
N GLU A 188 6.68 -9.62 18.06
CA GLU A 188 7.43 -10.71 17.40
C GLU A 188 6.69 -12.05 17.49
N GLU A 189 6.25 -12.44 18.69
CA GLU A 189 5.44 -13.66 18.88
C GLU A 189 4.20 -13.67 17.97
N MET A 190 3.51 -12.52 17.86
CA MET A 190 2.33 -12.37 17.01
C MET A 190 2.65 -12.44 15.50
N ILE A 191 3.82 -11.97 15.07
CA ILE A 191 4.25 -12.05 13.67
C ILE A 191 4.51 -13.50 13.23
N TYR A 192 5.05 -14.32 14.14
CA TYR A 192 5.34 -15.73 13.88
C TYR A 192 4.18 -16.68 14.17
N ASP A 193 3.04 -16.15 14.63
CA ASP A 193 1.81 -16.91 14.79
C ASP A 193 1.29 -17.44 13.43
N ASN A 194 0.50 -18.52 13.45
CA ASN A 194 -0.03 -19.12 12.23
C ASN A 194 -1.25 -18.37 11.65
N TYR A 195 -1.89 -17.51 12.43
CA TYR A 195 -3.12 -16.82 12.03
C TYR A 195 -2.84 -15.44 11.41
N TRP A 196 -3.41 -15.19 10.23
CA TRP A 196 -3.23 -13.95 9.46
C TRP A 196 -3.70 -12.70 10.19
N ASP A 197 -4.80 -12.79 10.92
CA ASP A 197 -5.34 -11.69 11.72
C ASP A 197 -4.39 -11.29 12.85
N THR A 198 -3.73 -12.26 13.49
CA THR A 198 -2.68 -12.01 14.50
C THR A 198 -1.50 -11.24 13.87
N LYS A 199 -1.04 -11.66 12.68
CA LYS A 199 0.03 -10.96 11.94
C LYS A 199 -0.38 -9.54 11.54
N VAL A 200 -1.60 -9.37 11.02
CA VAL A 200 -2.14 -8.06 10.65
C VAL A 200 -2.23 -7.16 11.88
N LEU A 201 -2.68 -7.67 13.02
CA LEU A 201 -2.73 -6.91 14.26
C LEU A 201 -1.32 -6.49 14.72
N ALA A 202 -0.34 -7.40 14.65
CA ALA A 202 1.05 -7.10 15.00
C ALA A 202 1.65 -5.99 14.12
N MET A 203 1.41 -6.07 12.81
CA MET A 203 1.88 -5.07 11.85
C MET A 203 1.15 -3.72 12.01
N GLN A 204 -0.13 -3.72 12.37
CA GLN A 204 -0.87 -2.50 12.73
C GLN A 204 -0.31 -1.84 13.99
N LEU A 205 -0.03 -2.63 15.03
CA LEU A 205 0.63 -2.18 16.26
C LEU A 205 1.99 -1.55 15.93
N LEU A 206 2.81 -2.21 15.12
CA LEU A 206 4.13 -1.73 14.76
C LEU A 206 4.07 -0.46 13.88
N THR A 207 3.12 -0.39 12.94
CA THR A 207 2.86 0.83 12.14
C THR A 207 2.47 2.00 13.04
N PHE A 208 1.63 1.76 14.05
CA PHE A 208 1.27 2.78 15.03
C PHE A 208 2.48 3.22 15.86
N LEU A 209 3.25 2.27 16.41
CA LEU A 209 4.38 2.52 17.30
C LEU A 209 5.55 3.23 16.62
N THR A 210 5.75 2.98 15.32
CA THR A 210 6.77 3.66 14.51
C THR A 210 6.29 5.00 13.94
N GLY A 211 4.98 5.24 13.82
CA GLY A 211 4.46 6.50 13.31
C GLY A 211 4.55 7.66 14.31
N GLU A 212 4.57 8.90 13.83
CA GLU A 212 4.68 10.10 14.68
C GLU A 212 3.57 10.22 15.75
N ARG A 213 2.43 9.54 15.54
CA ARG A 213 1.29 9.53 16.46
C ARG A 213 1.57 8.80 17.77
N SER A 214 2.54 7.89 17.82
CA SER A 214 2.92 7.20 19.06
C SER A 214 3.76 8.10 19.99
N GLY A 215 4.23 9.24 19.50
CA GLY A 215 5.12 10.15 20.21
C GLY A 215 6.59 9.81 20.00
N TYR A 216 7.43 10.86 20.07
CA TYR A 216 8.86 10.81 19.72
C TYR A 216 9.63 9.65 20.37
N GLN A 217 9.44 9.41 21.67
CA GLN A 217 10.18 8.37 22.40
C GLN A 217 9.84 6.96 21.90
N ASN A 218 8.58 6.70 21.56
CA ASN A 218 8.18 5.41 21.01
C ASN A 218 8.76 5.26 19.59
N THR A 219 8.54 6.25 18.72
CA THR A 219 9.09 6.23 17.36
C THR A 219 10.60 6.00 17.36
N LYS A 220 11.32 6.69 18.24
CA LYS A 220 12.76 6.51 18.44
C LYS A 220 13.12 5.10 18.84
N PHE A 221 12.54 4.59 19.93
CA PHE A 221 12.83 3.26 20.45
C PHE A 221 12.59 2.19 19.38
N TYR A 222 11.38 2.14 18.82
CA TYR A 222 11.01 1.12 17.84
C TYR A 222 11.79 1.27 16.53
N GLY A 223 12.06 2.49 16.08
CA GLY A 223 12.87 2.74 14.88
C GLY A 223 14.32 2.30 15.03
N GLU A 224 14.96 2.61 16.15
CA GLU A 224 16.33 2.17 16.43
C GLU A 224 16.43 0.64 16.57
N GLN A 225 15.47 -0.01 17.24
CA GLN A 225 15.46 -1.48 17.35
C GLN A 225 15.30 -2.15 15.99
N LEU A 226 14.45 -1.61 15.11
CA LEU A 226 14.25 -2.15 13.77
C LEU A 226 15.47 -1.96 12.86
N LEU A 227 16.13 -0.79 12.89
CA LEU A 227 17.32 -0.55 12.06
C LEU A 227 18.54 -1.35 12.48
N ARG A 228 18.72 -1.57 13.78
CA ARG A 228 19.84 -2.39 14.25
C ARG A 228 19.66 -3.85 13.86
N GLY A 229 18.42 -4.35 13.81
CA GLY A 229 18.13 -5.76 13.46
C GLY A 229 18.70 -6.79 14.44
N GLU A 230 19.36 -6.35 15.52
CA GLU A 230 20.23 -7.20 16.36
C GLU A 230 19.48 -8.12 17.32
N LYS A 231 18.15 -7.99 17.47
CA LYS A 231 17.43 -8.65 18.58
C LYS A 231 16.06 -9.24 18.25
N THR A 232 15.54 -9.01 17.04
CA THR A 232 14.20 -9.51 16.68
C THR A 232 14.16 -9.98 15.23
N GLY A 233 13.43 -11.06 14.99
CA GLY A 233 13.06 -11.55 13.67
C GLY A 233 12.08 -10.63 12.93
N ILE A 234 11.59 -9.57 13.59
CA ILE A 234 10.65 -8.59 13.01
C ILE A 234 11.25 -7.94 11.76
N PHE A 235 12.50 -7.49 11.79
CA PHE A 235 13.14 -6.86 10.65
C PHE A 235 13.29 -7.83 9.47
N ASN A 236 13.60 -9.11 9.76
CA ASN A 236 13.69 -10.15 8.74
C ASN A 236 12.32 -10.45 8.12
N PHE A 237 11.25 -10.43 8.92
CA PHE A 237 9.89 -10.58 8.43
C PHE A 237 9.45 -9.39 7.56
N ILE A 238 9.72 -8.16 7.98
CA ILE A 238 9.45 -6.96 7.17
C ILE A 238 10.24 -7.02 5.85
N SER A 239 11.52 -7.41 5.94
CA SER A 239 12.38 -7.60 4.77
C SER A 239 11.82 -8.65 3.82
N SER A 240 11.38 -9.82 4.31
CA SER A 240 10.81 -10.86 3.44
C SER A 240 9.51 -10.40 2.76
N LEU A 241 8.66 -9.63 3.44
CA LEU A 241 7.47 -9.04 2.81
C LEU A 241 7.83 -8.09 1.66
N ILE A 242 8.92 -7.33 1.78
CA ILE A 242 9.36 -6.37 0.77
C ILE A 242 10.11 -7.06 -0.38
N PHE A 243 11.03 -7.98 -0.08
CA PHE A 243 11.90 -8.62 -1.08
C PHE A 243 11.25 -9.82 -1.78
N GLU A 244 10.44 -10.60 -1.07
CA GLU A 244 9.93 -11.90 -1.53
C GLU A 244 8.44 -11.84 -1.91
N SER A 245 7.96 -10.65 -2.27
CA SER A 245 6.52 -10.35 -2.40
C SER A 245 5.74 -11.31 -3.31
N ARG A 246 6.37 -11.84 -4.36
CA ARG A 246 5.71 -12.78 -5.29
C ARG A 246 5.62 -14.21 -4.74
N LEU A 247 6.60 -14.67 -3.97
CA LEU A 247 6.66 -16.05 -3.50
C LEU A 247 5.66 -16.30 -2.38
N LEU A 248 5.52 -15.32 -1.49
CA LEU A 248 4.60 -15.42 -0.35
C LEU A 248 3.16 -15.30 -0.80
N GLY A 249 2.83 -14.44 -1.77
CA GLY A 249 1.47 -14.23 -2.25
C GLY A 249 0.80 -15.49 -2.82
N GLU A 250 1.55 -16.41 -3.41
CA GLU A 250 1.02 -17.67 -3.97
C GLU A 250 0.68 -18.73 -2.91
N GLN A 251 1.30 -18.64 -1.73
CA GLN A 251 1.11 -19.60 -0.63
C GLN A 251 -0.01 -19.22 0.33
N CYS A 252 -0.55 -18.00 0.20
CA CYS A 252 -1.52 -17.45 1.12
C CYS A 252 -2.94 -17.64 0.59
N ASP A 253 -3.80 -18.28 1.39
CA ASP A 253 -5.25 -18.25 1.20
C ASP A 253 -5.79 -16.83 1.47
N GLY A 254 -5.56 -15.91 0.54
CA GLY A 254 -6.00 -14.52 0.63
C GLY A 254 -4.94 -13.52 0.15
N TYR A 255 -4.85 -13.34 -1.16
CA TYR A 255 -4.00 -12.32 -1.80
C TYR A 255 -4.16 -10.92 -1.18
N GLU A 256 -5.40 -10.55 -0.81
CA GLU A 256 -5.71 -9.25 -0.17
C GLU A 256 -5.02 -9.08 1.20
N SER A 257 -4.80 -10.15 1.96
CA SER A 257 -4.12 -10.12 3.26
C SER A 257 -2.62 -9.88 3.08
N PHE A 258 -2.01 -10.47 2.04
CA PHE A 258 -0.60 -10.29 1.75
C PHE A 258 -0.30 -8.85 1.32
N GLU A 259 -1.08 -8.31 0.38
CA GLU A 259 -0.95 -6.91 -0.08
C GLU A 259 -1.05 -5.91 1.08
N LEU A 260 -1.96 -6.18 2.03
CA LEU A 260 -2.13 -5.38 3.24
C LEU A 260 -0.88 -5.39 4.11
N LEU A 261 -0.31 -6.56 4.37
CA LEU A 261 0.89 -6.70 5.19
C LEU A 261 2.12 -6.08 4.52
N GLN A 262 2.28 -6.27 3.22
CA GLN A 262 3.33 -5.62 2.44
C GLN A 262 3.18 -4.09 2.50
N GLY A 263 1.95 -3.58 2.39
CA GLY A 263 1.67 -2.16 2.55
C GLY A 263 2.04 -1.63 3.94
N MET A 264 1.77 -2.40 5.00
CA MET A 264 2.22 -2.04 6.36
C MET A 264 3.74 -2.11 6.51
N ALA A 265 4.40 -3.09 5.88
CA ALA A 265 5.85 -3.21 5.89
C ALA A 265 6.53 -1.98 5.27
N PHE A 266 6.04 -1.50 4.12
CA PHE A 266 6.52 -0.25 3.53
C PHE A 266 6.22 0.98 4.40
N GLU A 267 5.07 1.04 5.07
CA GLU A 267 4.75 2.17 5.96
C GLU A 267 5.66 2.18 7.21
N ILE A 268 5.92 1.01 7.79
CA ILE A 268 6.86 0.86 8.91
C ILE A 268 8.26 1.27 8.44
N LEU A 269 8.73 0.77 7.30
CA LEU A 269 10.01 1.14 6.74
C LEU A 269 10.11 2.65 6.49
N PHE A 270 9.09 3.25 5.88
CA PHE A 270 9.02 4.69 5.68
C PHE A 270 9.20 5.45 7.00
N ASN A 271 8.42 5.11 8.04
CA ASN A 271 8.46 5.79 9.33
C ASN A 271 9.86 5.71 9.97
N VAL A 272 10.49 4.54 9.87
CA VAL A 272 11.82 4.28 10.41
C VAL A 272 12.89 5.08 9.65
N LEU A 273 12.86 5.06 8.31
CA LEU A 273 13.76 5.84 7.48
C LEU A 273 13.60 7.34 7.74
N GLU A 274 12.35 7.82 7.81
CA GLU A 274 12.05 9.23 8.02
C GLU A 274 12.58 9.71 9.38
N PHE A 275 12.34 8.92 10.43
CA PHE A 275 12.84 9.22 11.76
C PHE A 275 14.38 9.30 11.76
N SER A 276 15.06 8.30 11.20
CA SER A 276 16.53 8.26 11.21
C SER A 276 17.18 9.30 10.30
N ALA A 277 16.50 9.71 9.22
CA ALA A 277 16.91 10.84 8.41
C ALA A 277 16.82 12.15 9.23
N LYS A 278 15.71 12.38 9.95
CA LYS A 278 15.55 13.54 10.86
C LYS A 278 16.61 13.59 11.97
N GLN A 279 17.14 12.43 12.40
CA GLN A 279 18.23 12.33 13.39
C GLN A 279 19.64 12.39 12.79
N ASN A 280 19.79 12.54 11.46
CA ASN A 280 21.06 12.44 10.75
C ASN A 280 21.83 11.12 10.97
N GLN A 281 21.12 10.05 11.33
CA GLN A 281 21.72 8.72 11.56
C GLN A 281 21.61 7.82 10.33
N LEU A 282 20.64 8.08 9.44
CA LEU A 282 20.35 7.20 8.31
C LEU A 282 21.55 7.02 7.36
N PHE A 283 22.36 8.07 7.15
CA PHE A 283 23.55 7.98 6.30
C PHE A 283 24.55 6.92 6.79
N GLU A 284 24.84 6.89 8.09
CA GLU A 284 25.74 5.89 8.69
C GLU A 284 25.16 4.47 8.55
N TYR A 285 23.86 4.30 8.79
CA TYR A 285 23.18 3.01 8.60
C TYR A 285 23.25 2.52 7.16
N ILE A 286 23.11 3.41 6.18
CA ILE A 286 23.24 3.09 4.76
C ILE A 286 24.65 2.60 4.45
N GLN A 287 25.68 3.31 4.90
CA GLN A 287 27.08 2.94 4.66
C GLN A 287 27.44 1.57 5.26
N ASN A 288 26.96 1.29 6.47
CA ASN A 288 27.20 0.03 7.15
C ASN A 288 26.42 -1.16 6.54
N ASN A 289 25.34 -0.89 5.79
CA ASN A 289 24.44 -1.92 5.26
C ASN A 289 24.20 -1.80 3.75
N LYS A 290 25.21 -1.36 2.99
CA LYS A 290 25.08 -1.03 1.56
C LYS A 290 24.36 -2.11 0.74
N GLY A 291 24.74 -3.38 0.91
CA GLY A 291 24.13 -4.49 0.15
C GLY A 291 22.63 -4.67 0.41
N TRP A 292 22.15 -4.36 1.61
CA TRP A 292 20.72 -4.40 1.91
C TRP A 292 19.98 -3.25 1.23
N TYR A 293 20.55 -2.04 1.24
CA TYR A 293 19.96 -0.88 0.56
C TYR A 293 19.97 -0.99 -0.97
N ASP A 294 20.99 -1.61 -1.55
CA ASP A 294 21.02 -1.92 -3.00
C ASP A 294 19.85 -2.84 -3.38
N ASN A 295 19.61 -3.90 -2.59
CA ASN A 295 18.47 -4.79 -2.80
C ASN A 295 17.14 -4.06 -2.54
N LEU A 296 17.08 -3.18 -1.53
CA LEU A 296 15.90 -2.40 -1.22
C LEU A 296 15.52 -1.48 -2.38
N LEU A 297 16.48 -0.81 -3.01
CA LEU A 297 16.21 0.01 -4.18
C LEU A 297 15.54 -0.79 -5.30
N VAL A 298 16.05 -2.00 -5.59
CA VAL A 298 15.45 -2.88 -6.60
C VAL A 298 14.02 -3.28 -6.23
N ALA A 299 13.78 -3.63 -4.96
CA ALA A 299 12.44 -4.00 -4.48
C ALA A 299 11.45 -2.83 -4.54
N ILE A 300 11.88 -1.62 -4.16
CA ILE A 300 11.08 -0.40 -4.24
C ILE A 300 10.74 -0.09 -5.70
N LEU A 301 11.71 -0.14 -6.62
CA LEU A 301 11.48 0.13 -8.04
C LEU A 301 10.48 -0.85 -8.65
N LYS A 302 10.58 -2.13 -8.32
CA LYS A 302 9.64 -3.15 -8.76
C LYS A 302 8.21 -2.87 -8.30
N GLU A 303 8.03 -2.35 -7.08
CA GLU A 303 6.70 -1.97 -6.57
C GLU A 303 6.16 -0.71 -7.28
N ILE A 304 7.03 0.26 -7.57
CA ILE A 304 6.67 1.48 -8.31
C ILE A 304 6.30 1.18 -9.77
N ASP A 305 6.94 0.18 -10.40
CA ASP A 305 6.69 -0.25 -11.78
C ASP A 305 5.28 -0.85 -12.02
N MET A 306 4.60 -1.25 -10.95
CA MET A 306 3.30 -1.94 -11.04
C MET A 306 2.15 -1.15 -10.37
N PRO A 307 1.96 0.15 -10.66
CA PRO A 307 0.98 0.98 -9.95
C PRO A 307 -0.46 0.49 -10.22
N HIS A 308 -0.70 -0.14 -11.37
CA HIS A 308 -2.01 -0.69 -11.75
C HIS A 308 -2.42 -1.92 -10.90
N ILE A 309 -1.46 -2.62 -10.29
CA ILE A 309 -1.72 -3.74 -9.39
C ILE A 309 -2.10 -3.18 -8.03
N ASN A 310 -1.20 -2.40 -7.42
CA ASN A 310 -1.34 -1.86 -6.07
C ASN A 310 -0.82 -0.41 -5.95
N LEU A 311 -1.69 0.55 -6.23
CA LEU A 311 -1.41 1.98 -6.13
C LEU A 311 -0.89 2.43 -4.75
N HIS A 312 -1.39 1.83 -3.67
CA HIS A 312 -1.01 2.24 -2.32
C HIS A 312 0.39 1.77 -1.94
N ASN A 313 0.78 0.57 -2.37
CA ASN A 313 2.14 0.08 -2.15
C ASN A 313 3.14 0.85 -3.01
N ALA A 314 2.82 1.12 -4.28
CA ALA A 314 3.63 2.00 -5.13
C ALA A 314 3.83 3.39 -4.49
N TYR A 315 2.77 3.97 -3.91
CA TYR A 315 2.86 5.23 -3.16
C TYR A 315 3.81 5.14 -1.96
N ARG A 316 3.67 4.12 -1.11
CA ARG A 316 4.54 3.96 0.07
C ARG A 316 6.00 3.68 -0.32
N ALA A 317 6.21 2.92 -1.40
CA ALA A 317 7.51 2.65 -1.97
C ALA A 317 8.17 3.96 -2.48
N ALA A 318 7.43 4.79 -3.23
CA ALA A 318 7.91 6.10 -3.68
C ALA A 318 8.31 7.02 -2.51
N ARG A 319 7.55 7.02 -1.41
CA ARG A 319 7.94 7.77 -0.19
C ARG A 319 9.26 7.28 0.40
N CYS A 320 9.47 5.97 0.47
CA CYS A 320 10.74 5.40 0.93
C CYS A 320 11.90 5.84 0.03
N MET A 321 11.68 5.82 -1.29
CA MET A 321 12.65 6.29 -2.29
C MET A 321 13.02 7.76 -2.09
N ASN A 322 12.04 8.63 -1.84
CA ASN A 322 12.27 10.05 -1.56
C ASN A 322 13.26 10.27 -0.41
N ILE A 323 13.09 9.54 0.69
CA ILE A 323 14.00 9.65 1.85
C ILE A 323 15.39 9.12 1.50
N ILE A 324 15.46 7.96 0.84
CA ILE A 324 16.72 7.32 0.48
C ILE A 324 17.55 8.23 -0.44
N PHE A 325 16.94 8.74 -1.51
CA PHE A 325 17.60 9.63 -2.46
C PHE A 325 17.99 10.97 -1.83
N SER A 326 17.17 11.52 -0.94
CA SER A 326 17.51 12.76 -0.22
C SER A 326 18.70 12.60 0.74
N THR A 327 18.95 11.37 1.21
CA THR A 327 19.94 11.11 2.26
C THR A 327 21.30 10.66 1.70
N SER A 328 21.31 9.96 0.57
CA SER A 328 22.55 9.34 0.04
C SER A 328 22.73 9.61 -1.46
N GLU A 329 23.76 10.38 -1.80
CA GLU A 329 24.19 10.61 -3.19
C GLU A 329 24.58 9.31 -3.90
N GLU A 330 25.25 8.40 -3.19
CA GLU A 330 25.63 7.10 -3.73
C GLU A 330 24.40 6.28 -4.17
N LEU A 331 23.33 6.27 -3.37
CA LEU A 331 22.09 5.59 -3.72
C LEU A 331 21.31 6.32 -4.82
N ARG A 332 21.46 7.66 -4.96
CA ARG A 332 20.94 8.39 -6.14
C ARG A 332 21.66 7.97 -7.42
N ILE A 333 22.99 7.91 -7.40
CA ILE A 333 23.77 7.42 -8.56
C ILE A 333 23.33 6.00 -8.89
N LYS A 334 23.19 5.13 -7.87
CA LYS A 334 22.71 3.77 -8.08
C LYS A 334 21.29 3.73 -8.67
N GLY A 335 20.40 4.60 -8.21
CA GLY A 335 19.07 4.78 -8.77
C GLY A 335 19.10 5.16 -10.25
N LYS A 336 20.01 6.06 -10.65
CA LYS A 336 20.22 6.41 -12.07
C LYS A 336 20.72 5.22 -12.88
N GLU A 337 21.65 4.42 -12.34
CA GLU A 337 22.13 3.19 -13.00
C GLU A 337 21.02 2.15 -13.19
N LEU A 338 20.05 2.11 -12.27
CA LEU A 338 18.88 1.21 -12.31
C LEU A 338 17.71 1.77 -13.10
N ASP A 339 17.88 2.90 -13.81
CA ASP A 339 16.84 3.58 -14.58
C ASP A 339 15.61 3.98 -13.75
N ALA A 340 15.83 4.38 -12.49
CA ALA A 340 14.76 4.76 -11.56
C ALA A 340 13.85 5.87 -12.11
N CYS A 341 14.39 6.78 -12.93
CA CYS A 341 13.64 7.87 -13.53
C CYS A 341 12.52 7.36 -14.43
N SER A 342 12.78 6.36 -15.28
CA SER A 342 11.77 5.79 -16.17
C SER A 342 10.62 5.13 -15.41
N TYR A 343 10.92 4.39 -14.34
CA TYR A 343 9.89 3.79 -13.46
C TYR A 343 9.03 4.86 -12.77
N LEU A 344 9.67 5.91 -12.25
CA LEU A 344 8.97 7.02 -11.59
C LEU A 344 8.09 7.80 -12.57
N LEU A 345 8.56 8.07 -13.79
CA LEU A 345 7.78 8.73 -14.84
C LEU A 345 6.58 7.90 -15.27
N LEU A 346 6.75 6.58 -15.41
CA LEU A 346 5.65 5.67 -15.73
C LEU A 346 4.59 5.68 -14.62
N ALA A 347 5.02 5.58 -13.35
CA ALA A 347 4.12 5.62 -12.20
C ALA A 347 3.42 6.98 -12.06
N ASN A 348 4.12 8.08 -12.29
CA ASN A 348 3.57 9.42 -12.32
C ASN A 348 2.51 9.58 -13.40
N CYS A 349 2.82 9.16 -14.62
CA CYS A 349 1.90 9.20 -15.76
C CYS A 349 0.60 8.44 -15.45
N TYR A 350 0.70 7.25 -14.84
CA TYR A 350 -0.48 6.48 -14.42
C TYR A 350 -1.27 7.14 -13.29
N SER A 351 -0.58 7.73 -12.31
CA SER A 351 -1.18 8.30 -11.11
C SER A 351 -1.77 9.70 -11.31
N SER A 352 -1.33 10.46 -12.32
CA SER A 352 -1.82 11.80 -12.68
C SER A 352 -3.35 11.89 -12.86
N SER A 353 -3.98 10.77 -13.22
CA SER A 353 -5.43 10.67 -13.41
C SER A 353 -6.15 9.81 -12.36
N THR A 354 -5.40 9.11 -11.49
CA THR A 354 -5.97 8.06 -10.63
C THR A 354 -5.61 8.18 -9.14
N HIS A 355 -4.46 8.77 -8.79
CA HIS A 355 -3.94 8.74 -7.43
C HIS A 355 -3.01 9.93 -7.09
N LEU A 356 -3.59 11.05 -6.62
CA LEU A 356 -2.89 12.31 -6.34
C LEU A 356 -1.64 12.18 -5.45
N LEU A 357 -1.68 11.34 -4.41
CA LEU A 357 -0.55 11.18 -3.50
C LEU A 357 0.64 10.48 -4.18
N LEU A 358 0.39 9.55 -5.11
CA LEU A 358 1.49 8.85 -5.81
C LEU A 358 2.14 9.78 -6.83
N GLU A 359 1.34 10.59 -7.53
CA GLU A 359 1.82 11.63 -8.44
C GLU A 359 2.79 12.58 -7.71
N LYS A 360 2.38 13.13 -6.57
CA LYS A 360 3.24 14.03 -5.79
C LYS A 360 4.54 13.40 -5.33
N GLU A 361 4.49 12.17 -4.82
CA GLU A 361 5.69 11.49 -4.34
C GLU A 361 6.63 11.13 -5.50
N THR A 362 6.09 10.76 -6.66
CA THR A 362 6.90 10.47 -7.85
C THR A 362 7.51 11.73 -8.46
N ASP A 363 6.78 12.85 -8.54
CA ASP A 363 7.32 14.15 -8.96
C ASP A 363 8.49 14.60 -8.07
N GLN A 364 8.30 14.45 -6.75
CA GLN A 364 9.33 14.76 -5.77
C GLN A 364 10.56 13.87 -5.95
N ALA A 365 10.36 12.57 -6.18
CA ALA A 365 11.45 11.61 -6.36
C ALA A 365 12.26 11.91 -7.62
N ILE A 366 11.59 12.24 -8.73
CA ILE A 366 12.22 12.66 -9.99
C ILE A 366 13.07 13.91 -9.73
N SER A 367 12.50 14.92 -9.07
CA SER A 367 13.20 16.17 -8.76
C SER A 367 14.48 15.96 -7.92
N ILE A 368 14.41 15.08 -6.91
CA ILE A 368 15.58 14.76 -6.05
C ILE A 368 16.63 13.95 -6.81
N LEU A 369 16.20 13.06 -7.71
CA LEU A 369 17.08 12.22 -8.52
C LEU A 369 17.83 13.06 -9.56
N GLU A 370 17.18 14.07 -10.15
CA GLU A 370 17.78 14.95 -11.17
C GLU A 370 18.74 16.00 -10.59
N ALA A 371 18.53 16.40 -9.32
CA ALA A 371 19.42 17.32 -8.59
C ALA A 371 20.79 16.72 -8.27
#